data_AF-A0A9D2VMZ0-F1
#
_entry.id   AF-A0A9D2VMZ0-F1
#
_cell.length_a   1.000
_cell.length_b   1.000
_cell.length_c   1.000
_cell.angle_alpha   90.00
_cell.angle_beta   90.00
_cell.angle_gamma   90.00
#
_symmetry.space_group_name_H-M   'P 1'
#
loop_
_entity.id
_entity.type
_entity.pdbx_description
1 polymer ?
#
loop_
_entity_poly.entity_id
_entity_poly.type
_entity_poly.pdbx_seq_one_letter_code
_entity_poly.pdbx_strand_id
1 'polypeptide(L)' 'MVKRGQNKLDATSFSKLYDDYGAEVANAVLYSVNTGHVTTEEVERKIYENESKEDYSARLKAEWADEE' A
#
# COMPACT_ATOMS: atom_id res chain seq x y z
N MET A 1 8.94 -13.06 15.03
CA MET A 1 7.99 -12.22 15.80
C MET A 1 8.02 -10.83 15.20
N VAL A 2 7.05 -10.48 14.35
CA VAL A 2 6.93 -9.12 13.80
C VAL A 2 6.47 -8.21 14.95
N LYS A 3 7.29 -7.24 15.36
CA LYS A 3 6.94 -6.30 16.43
C LYS A 3 5.70 -5.51 15.99
N ARG A 4 4.58 -5.68 16.71
CA ARG A 4 3.40 -4.82 16.62
C ARG A 4 3.86 -3.37 16.87
N GLY A 5 3.93 -2.56 15.81
CA GLY A 5 4.39 -1.17 15.89
C GLY A 5 5.40 -0.75 14.81
N GLN A 6 5.93 -1.67 14.01
CA GLN A 6 6.71 -1.33 12.81
C GLN A 6 5.99 -1.86 11.58
N ASN A 7 4.80 -1.30 11.28
CA ASN A 7 4.29 -1.44 9.94
C ASN A 7 5.20 -0.61 9.03
N LYS A 8 5.98 -1.30 8.20
CA LYS A 8 6.94 -0.65 7.31
C LYS A 8 6.27 -0.10 6.05
N LEU A 9 5.12 -0.64 5.67
CA LEU A 9 4.35 -0.17 4.53
C LEU A 9 3.38 0.94 4.97
N ASP A 10 3.38 2.06 4.27
CA ASP A 10 2.48 3.16 4.58
C ASP A 10 1.04 2.87 4.16
N ALA A 11 0.10 3.61 4.74
CA ALA A 11 -1.33 3.40 4.53
C ALA A 11 -1.74 3.57 3.07
N THR A 12 -1.18 4.55 2.35
CA THR A 12 -1.51 4.80 0.94
C THR A 12 -1.12 3.61 0.07
N SER A 13 0.12 3.12 0.21
CA SER A 13 0.58 1.96 -0.55
C SER A 13 -0.17 0.67 -0.19
N PHE A 14 -0.61 0.54 1.06
CA PHE A 14 -1.48 -0.57 1.47
C PHE A 14 -2.88 -0.44 0.84
N SER A 15 -3.50 0.73 0.86
CA SER A 15 -4.79 0.98 0.21
C SER A 15 -4.72 0.65 -1.28
N LYS A 16 -3.66 1.05 -1.97
CA LYS A 16 -3.49 0.71 -3.39
C LYS A 16 -3.42 -0.79 -3.64
N LEU A 17 -2.66 -1.51 -2.82
CA LEU A 17 -2.61 -2.98 -2.91
C LEU A 17 -3.98 -3.61 -2.66
N TYR A 18 -4.75 -3.04 -1.74
CA TYR A 18 -6.10 -3.49 -1.42
C TYR A 18 -7.05 -3.27 -2.60
N ASP A 19 -7.01 -2.08 -3.21
CA ASP A 19 -7.87 -1.73 -4.35
C ASP A 19 -7.52 -2.55 -5.61
N ASP A 20 -6.22 -2.70 -5.90
CA ASP A 20 -5.77 -3.33 -7.15
C ASP A 20 -5.79 -4.88 -7.08
N TYR A 21 -5.51 -5.45 -5.90
CA TYR A 21 -5.27 -6.90 -5.75
C TYR A 21 -6.10 -7.57 -4.65
N GLY A 22 -6.86 -6.80 -3.87
CA GLY A 22 -7.71 -7.30 -2.79
C GLY A 22 -6.98 -7.52 -1.46
N ALA A 23 -7.79 -7.77 -0.44
CA ALA A 23 -7.36 -7.87 0.96
C ALA A 23 -6.29 -8.92 1.22
N GLU A 24 -6.41 -10.10 0.60
CA GLU A 24 -5.50 -11.23 0.83
C GLU A 24 -4.07 -10.90 0.38
N VAL A 25 -3.95 -10.34 -0.84
CA VAL A 25 -2.65 -9.95 -1.40
C VAL A 25 -2.06 -8.79 -0.62
N ALA A 26 -2.85 -7.78 -0.28
CA ALA A 26 -2.39 -6.64 0.51
C ALA A 26 -1.81 -7.08 1.87
N ASN A 27 -2.48 -8.00 2.56
CA ASN A 27 -1.99 -8.53 3.83
C ASN A 27 -0.73 -9.40 3.68
N ALA A 28 -0.64 -10.21 2.62
CA ALA A 28 0.54 -11.03 2.33
C ALA A 28 1.78 -10.18 2.01
N VAL A 29 1.60 -9.11 1.23
CA VAL A 29 2.67 -8.15 0.90
C VAL A 29 3.10 -7.41 2.17
N LEU A 30 2.15 -6.91 2.96
CA LEU A 30 2.40 -6.27 4.24
C LEU A 30 3.24 -7.18 5.17
N TYR A 31 2.88 -8.45 5.28
CA TYR A 31 3.64 -9.42 6.05
C TYR A 31 5.07 -9.59 5.51
N SER A 32 5.23 -9.69 4.19
CA SER A 32 6.52 -9.87 3.52
C SER A 32 7.45 -8.66 3.71
N VAL A 33 6.92 -7.43 3.65
CA VAL A 33 7.67 -6.21 3.94
C VAL A 33 8.10 -6.18 5.41
N ASN A 34 7.17 -6.50 6.33
CA ASN A 34 7.43 -6.44 7.76
C ASN A 34 8.46 -7.50 8.21
N THR A 35 8.45 -8.67 7.59
CA THR A 35 9.44 -9.74 7.82
C THR A 35 10.77 -9.51 7.09
N GLY A 36 10.84 -8.52 6.19
CA GLY A 36 12.05 -8.17 5.45
C GLY A 36 12.33 -9.10 4.27
N HIS A 37 11.34 -9.87 3.80
CA HIS A 37 11.44 -10.66 2.57
C HIS A 37 11.46 -9.77 1.33
N VAL A 38 10.79 -8.61 1.38
CA VAL A 38 10.80 -7.59 0.33
C VAL A 38 10.95 -6.21 0.97
N THR A 39 11.49 -5.25 0.23
CA THR A 39 11.57 -3.85 0.68
C THR A 39 10.32 -3.07 0.28
N THR A 40 10.07 -1.96 0.98
CA THR A 40 8.99 -1.03 0.60
C THR A 40 9.21 -0.44 -0.79
N GLU A 41 10.45 -0.07 -1.12
CA GLU A 41 10.80 0.50 -2.42
C GLU A 41 10.49 -0.46 -3.57
N GLU A 42 10.77 -1.76 -3.41
CA GLU A 42 10.44 -2.77 -4.42
C GLU A 42 8.94 -2.91 -4.66
N VAL A 43 8.14 -2.87 -3.58
CA VAL A 43 6.69 -2.92 -3.65
C VAL A 43 6.15 -1.66 -4.32
N GLU A 44 6.59 -0.48 -3.86
CA GLU A 44 6.15 0.81 -4.39
C GLU A 44 6.47 0.94 -5.87
N ARG A 45 7.68 0.58 -6.30
CA ARG A 45 8.06 0.58 -7.72
C ARG A 45 7.13 -0.29 -8.58
N LYS A 46 6.58 -1.38 -8.03
CA LYS A 46 5.67 -2.28 -8.75
C LYS A 46 4.25 -1.77 -8.81
N ILE A 47 3.71 -1.29 -7.69
CA ILE A 47 2.32 -0.80 -7.65
C ILE A 47 2.21 0.57 -8.35
N TYR A 48 3.24 1.41 -8.29
CA TYR A 48 3.29 2.72 -8.95
C TYR A 48 4.01 2.70 -10.30
N GLU A 49 4.01 1.56 -11.00
CA GLU A 49 4.64 1.45 -12.34
C GLU A 49 3.91 2.29 -13.41
N ASN A 50 2.59 2.49 -13.25
CA ASN A 50 1.75 3.19 -14.22
C ASN A 50 1.15 4.51 -13.72
N GLU A 51 1.27 4.81 -12.42
CA GLU A 51 0.78 6.05 -11.82
C GLU A 51 1.69 6.46 -10.66
N SER A 52 1.79 7.76 -10.37
CA SER A 52 2.55 8.23 -9.21
C SER A 52 1.76 8.03 -7.91
N LYS A 53 2.49 7.94 -6.78
CA LYS A 53 1.89 7.89 -5.46
C LYS A 53 1.06 9.13 -5.11
N GLU A 54 1.46 10.28 -5.63
CA GLU A 54 0.76 11.56 -5.44
C GLU A 54 -0.59 11.55 -6.18
N ASP A 55 -0.61 11.05 -7.42
CA ASP A 55 -1.84 10.94 -8.21
C ASP A 55 -2.84 9.99 -7.57
N TYR A 56 -2.37 8.81 -7.11
CA TYR A 56 -3.22 7.87 -6.40
C TYR A 56 -3.77 8.46 -5.08
N SER A 57 -2.92 9.16 -4.32
CA SER A 57 -3.35 9.83 -3.09
C SER A 57 -4.37 10.94 -3.34
N ALA A 58 -4.25 11.66 -4.44
CA ALA A 58 -5.21 12.68 -4.85
C ALA A 58 -6.56 12.06 -5.24
N ARG A 59 -6.54 10.93 -5.96
CA ARG A 59 -7.75 10.16 -6.29
C ARG A 59 -8.47 9.68 -5.04
N LEU A 60 -7.74 9.08 -4.09
CA LEU A 60 -8.31 8.68 -2.80
C LEU A 60 -8.96 9.87 -2.08
N LYS A 61 -8.29 11.03 -2.00
CA LYS A 61 -8.92 12.19 -1.36
C LYS A 61 -10.19 12.67 -2.06
N ALA A 62 -10.23 12.60 -3.38
CA ALA A 62 -11.40 13.01 -4.16
C ALA A 62 -12.58 12.04 -3.97
N GLU A 63 -12.32 10.73 -3.98
CA GLU A 63 -13.34 9.69 -3.75
C GLU A 63 -14.01 9.86 -2.38
N TRP A 64 -13.22 10.12 -1.34
CA TRP A 64 -13.73 10.29 0.02
C TRP A 64 -14.30 11.69 0.29
N ALA A 65 -13.99 12.68 -0.56
CA ALA A 65 -14.61 14.00 -0.49
C ALA A 65 -16.01 14.04 -1.13
N ASP A 66 -16.35 13.06 -1.97
CA ASP A 66 -17.68 12.92 -2.59
C ASP A 66 -18.65 12.12 -1.70
N GLU A 67 -18.16 11.50 -0.62
CA GLU A 67 -18.97 10.75 0.37
C GLU A 67 -19.51 11.62 1.53
N GLU A 68 -19.30 12.95 1.52
CA GLU A 68 -19.81 13.93 2.51
C GLU A 68 -21.06 14.72 2.06
#